data_AF-A0A382JV93-F1
#
_entry.id   AF-A0A382JV93-F1
#
_cell.length_a   1.000
_cell.length_b   1.000
_cell.length_c   1.000
_cell.angle_alpha   90.00
_cell.angle_beta   90.00
_cell.angle_gamma   90.00
#
_symmetry.space_group_name_H-M   'P 1'
#
loop_
_entity.id
_entity.type
_entity.pdbx_description
1 polymer ?
#
loop_
_entity_poly.entity_id
_entity_poly.type
_entity_poly.pdbx_seq_one_letter_code
_entity_poly.pdbx_strand_id
1 'polypeptide(L)'
;MPNIGFDDAFFEERFHPSKPVFDEQTLSRLRESEDRPTESPELKHLEFEPGLDRETVCYLKKLVKAQLEFAALRGFLLRDSNHPVKFTDSATYEQQMGSPLPANIPLPASRLDYLPVSKVYSVTIVLPQNLKPAEVRINLTRTLFSKLFGEIHFQENILPQEFFQNKPWPYKDFITNTSA
;
A
#
# COMPACT_ATOMS: atom_id res chain seq x y z
N MET A 1 -1.24 34.78 -11.45
CA MET A 1 -1.52 33.43 -10.94
C MET A 1 -0.84 33.30 -9.59
N PRO A 2 -1.52 32.97 -8.49
CA PRO A 2 -0.85 32.81 -7.20
C PRO A 2 -0.06 31.51 -7.20
N ASN A 3 1.11 31.57 -6.58
CA ASN A 3 2.09 30.49 -6.47
C ASN A 3 1.52 29.37 -5.57
N ILE A 4 1.13 28.23 -6.15
CA ILE A 4 0.60 27.06 -5.42
C ILE A 4 1.78 26.15 -5.04
N GLY A 5 2.77 26.72 -4.36
CA GLY A 5 3.87 26.00 -3.73
C GLY A 5 3.63 25.94 -2.23
N PHE A 6 4.03 24.84 -1.58
CA PHE A 6 4.10 24.81 -0.12
C PHE A 6 4.93 26.00 0.37
N ASP A 7 4.38 26.79 1.27
CA ASP A 7 5.06 27.94 1.87
C ASP A 7 6.35 27.47 2.57
N ASP A 8 7.49 28.04 2.23
CA ASP A 8 8.78 27.73 2.85
C ASP A 8 8.70 27.94 4.37
N ALA A 9 7.85 28.86 4.84
CA ALA A 9 7.59 29.07 6.26
C ALA A 9 7.02 27.81 6.94
N PHE A 10 6.17 27.03 6.27
CA PHE A 10 5.62 25.78 6.79
C PHE A 10 6.68 24.67 6.84
N PHE A 11 7.63 24.66 5.91
CA PHE A 11 8.73 23.71 5.92
C PHE A 11 9.69 23.99 7.08
N GLU A 12 10.13 25.24 7.22
CA GLU A 12 11.00 25.70 8.31
C GLU A 12 10.35 25.51 9.68
N GLU A 13 9.03 25.64 9.77
CA GLU A 13 8.29 25.42 11.01
C GLU A 13 8.50 24.02 11.59
N ARG A 14 8.72 23.01 10.75
CA ARG A 14 8.91 21.61 11.20
C ARG A 14 10.26 21.36 11.85
N PHE A 15 11.25 22.21 11.57
CA PHE A 15 12.61 22.12 12.10
C PHE A 15 12.88 23.15 13.21
N HIS A 16 11.84 23.88 13.66
CA HIS A 16 11.98 24.82 14.76
C HIS A 16 12.47 24.11 16.03
N PRO A 17 13.52 24.63 16.71
CA PRO A 17 14.11 23.99 17.89
C PRO A 17 13.19 23.92 19.11
N SER A 18 12.06 24.64 19.09
CA SER A 18 10.99 24.55 20.10
C SER A 18 10.03 23.39 19.86
N LYS A 19 10.06 22.74 18.70
CA LYS A 19 9.27 21.54 18.43
C LYS A 19 9.95 20.34 19.09
N PRO A 20 9.17 19.41 19.68
CA PRO A 20 9.73 18.25 20.35
C PRO A 20 10.53 17.42 19.35
N VAL A 21 11.86 17.48 19.46
CA VAL A 21 12.75 16.50 18.86
C VAL A 21 12.67 15.25 19.73
N PHE A 22 12.58 14.07 19.12
CA PHE A 22 12.62 12.82 19.88
C PHE A 22 13.89 12.79 20.74
N ASP A 23 13.72 12.76 22.06
CA ASP A 23 14.84 12.68 22.98
C ASP A 23 15.48 11.29 22.93
N GLU A 24 16.71 11.19 23.47
CA GLU A 24 17.48 9.96 23.48
C GLU A 24 16.67 8.80 24.10
N GLN A 25 15.89 9.07 25.14
CA GLN A 25 15.05 8.07 25.82
C GLN A 25 13.89 7.59 24.93
N THR A 26 13.25 8.47 24.17
CA THR A 26 12.20 8.10 23.21
C THR A 26 12.79 7.28 22.06
N LEU A 27 13.99 7.64 21.60
CA LEU A 27 14.73 6.86 20.60
C LEU A 27 15.13 5.48 21.15
N SER A 28 15.55 5.37 22.41
CA SER A 28 15.86 4.08 23.05
C SER A 28 14.63 3.19 23.17
N ARG A 29 13.47 3.73 23.58
CA ARG A 29 12.21 2.96 23.67
C ARG A 29 11.72 2.43 22.32
N LEU A 30 11.90 3.22 21.26
CA LEU A 30 11.61 2.79 19.88
C LEU A 30 12.56 1.67 19.41
N ARG A 31 13.80 1.63 19.91
CA ARG A 31 14.76 0.55 19.65
C ARG A 31 14.49 -0.70 20.49
N GLU A 32 13.95 -0.54 21.70
CA GLU A 32 13.60 -1.67 22.58
C GLU A 32 12.36 -2.43 22.11
N SER A 33 11.46 -1.80 21.33
CA SER A 33 10.36 -2.50 20.64
C SER A 33 10.81 -3.39 19.46
N GLU A 34 12.12 -3.62 19.29
CA GLU A 34 12.68 -4.54 18.28
C GLU A 34 12.65 -6.02 18.70
N ASP A 35 11.69 -6.46 19.53
CA ASP A 35 11.28 -7.87 19.57
C ASP A 35 10.61 -8.22 18.23
N ARG A 36 11.45 -8.40 17.22
CA ARG A 36 11.05 -8.62 15.83
C ARG A 36 10.88 -10.12 15.58
N PRO A 37 9.86 -10.50 14.79
CA PRO A 37 9.72 -11.89 14.35
C PRO A 37 10.99 -12.33 13.61
N THR A 38 11.52 -13.50 13.98
CA THR A 38 12.78 -14.09 13.48
C THR A 38 12.70 -14.57 12.03
N GLU A 39 11.50 -14.64 11.45
CA GLU A 39 11.27 -15.10 10.08
C GLU A 39 10.90 -13.92 9.17
N SER A 40 11.65 -13.77 8.07
CA SER A 40 11.31 -12.84 7.00
C SER A 40 9.91 -13.17 6.48
N PRO A 41 8.96 -12.22 6.49
CA PRO A 41 7.65 -12.49 5.91
C PRO A 41 7.80 -12.77 4.42
N GLU A 42 7.21 -13.86 3.95
CA GLU A 42 7.20 -14.28 2.55
C GLU A 42 5.76 -14.41 2.04
N LEU A 43 5.56 -14.04 0.78
CA LEU A 43 4.32 -14.31 0.05
C LEU A 43 4.36 -15.71 -0.51
N LYS A 44 3.33 -16.52 -0.24
CA LYS A 44 3.27 -17.91 -0.73
C LYS A 44 2.92 -18.00 -2.22
N HIS A 45 2.18 -17.01 -2.72
CA HIS A 45 1.65 -17.00 -4.08
C HIS A 45 2.13 -15.75 -4.82
N LEU A 46 3.40 -15.75 -5.21
CA LEU A 46 4.00 -14.71 -6.02
C LEU A 46 4.15 -15.19 -7.47
N GLU A 47 3.36 -14.62 -8.37
CA GLU A 47 3.23 -15.04 -9.77
C GLU A 47 3.76 -13.98 -10.74
N PHE A 48 4.37 -14.45 -11.83
CA PHE A 48 4.90 -13.61 -12.90
C PHE A 48 4.40 -14.15 -14.23
N GLU A 49 3.89 -13.27 -15.09
CA GLU A 49 3.55 -13.67 -16.46
C GLU A 49 4.79 -14.13 -17.23
N PRO A 50 4.65 -15.16 -18.10
CA PRO A 50 5.78 -15.74 -18.83
C PRO A 50 6.37 -14.77 -19.87
N GLY A 51 5.66 -13.70 -20.23
CA GLY A 51 6.16 -12.65 -21.12
C GLY A 51 7.17 -11.69 -20.48
N LEU A 52 7.36 -11.73 -19.16
CA LEU A 52 8.29 -10.86 -18.46
C LEU A 52 9.74 -11.34 -18.59
N ASP A 53 10.65 -10.41 -18.86
CA ASP A 53 12.07 -10.71 -18.94
C ASP A 53 12.66 -11.09 -17.57
N ARG A 54 13.75 -11.87 -17.60
CA ARG A 54 14.38 -12.40 -16.38
C ARG A 54 14.94 -11.31 -15.48
N GLU A 55 15.40 -10.20 -16.03
CA GLU A 55 15.95 -9.08 -15.26
C GLU A 55 14.84 -8.40 -14.45
N THR A 56 13.72 -8.11 -15.10
CA THR A 56 12.50 -7.59 -14.48
C THR A 56 11.99 -8.49 -13.38
N VAL A 57 11.85 -9.80 -13.63
CA VAL A 57 11.40 -10.75 -12.60
C VAL A 57 12.36 -10.76 -11.40
N CYS A 58 13.68 -10.74 -11.63
CA CYS A 58 14.67 -10.68 -10.57
C CYS A 58 14.55 -9.38 -9.75
N TYR A 59 14.38 -8.25 -10.43
CA TYR A 59 14.16 -6.95 -9.78
C TYR A 59 12.89 -6.95 -8.92
N LEU A 60 11.77 -7.44 -9.46
CA LEU A 60 10.48 -7.48 -8.75
C LEU A 60 10.54 -8.39 -7.52
N LYS A 61 11.18 -9.56 -7.61
CA LYS A 61 11.40 -10.44 -6.44
C LYS A 61 12.17 -9.73 -5.34
N LYS A 62 13.25 -9.02 -5.69
CA LYS A 62 14.04 -8.21 -4.74
C LYS A 62 13.21 -7.09 -4.15
N LEU A 63 12.40 -6.41 -4.96
CA LEU A 63 11.53 -5.33 -4.51
C LEU A 63 10.48 -5.82 -3.50
N VAL A 64 9.76 -6.90 -3.83
CA VAL A 64 8.78 -7.53 -2.94
C VAL A 64 9.43 -7.90 -1.61
N LYS A 65 10.56 -8.62 -1.65
CA LYS A 65 11.30 -9.00 -0.45
C LYS A 65 11.69 -7.79 0.41
N ALA A 66 12.26 -6.76 -0.21
CA ALA A 66 12.66 -5.54 0.49
C ALA A 66 11.47 -4.83 1.15
N GLN A 67 10.29 -4.86 0.53
CA GLN A 67 9.07 -4.28 1.12
C GLN A 67 8.55 -5.09 2.31
N LEU A 68 8.55 -6.43 2.20
CA LEU A 68 8.15 -7.31 3.30
C LEU A 68 9.08 -7.15 4.51
N GLU A 69 10.39 -7.10 4.28
CA GLU A 69 11.40 -6.83 5.32
C GLU A 69 11.20 -5.44 5.93
N PHE A 70 11.05 -4.40 5.10
CA PHE A 70 10.79 -3.04 5.58
C PHE A 70 9.51 -2.96 6.43
N ALA A 71 8.43 -3.60 5.98
CA ALA A 71 7.17 -3.66 6.70
C ALA A 71 7.34 -4.33 8.07
N ALA A 72 7.99 -5.50 8.11
CA ALA A 72 8.28 -6.23 9.34
C ALA A 72 9.11 -5.39 10.33
N LEU A 73 10.17 -4.74 9.85
CA LEU A 73 11.03 -3.87 10.67
C LEU A 73 10.27 -2.72 11.33
N ARG A 74 9.15 -2.30 10.73
CA ARG A 74 8.30 -1.17 11.14
C ARG A 74 6.99 -1.59 11.80
N GLY A 75 6.77 -2.89 12.01
CA GLY A 75 5.56 -3.42 12.64
C GLY A 75 4.32 -3.48 11.73
N PHE A 76 4.47 -3.28 10.42
CA PHE A 76 3.40 -3.54 9.46
C PHE A 76 3.29 -5.04 9.20
N LEU A 77 2.28 -5.67 9.81
CA LEU A 77 2.05 -7.10 9.65
C LEU A 77 1.25 -7.38 8.38
N LEU A 78 1.76 -8.30 7.56
CA LEU A 78 0.98 -8.84 6.45
C LEU A 78 -0.18 -9.66 7.02
N ARG A 79 -1.42 -9.30 6.68
CA ARG A 79 -2.61 -9.93 7.26
C ARG A 79 -2.76 -11.40 6.88
N ASP A 80 -2.49 -11.73 5.62
CA ASP A 80 -2.49 -13.11 5.12
C ASP A 80 -1.43 -13.25 4.02
N SER A 81 -0.51 -14.21 4.20
CA SER A 81 0.54 -14.53 3.22
C SER A 81 0.04 -15.35 2.03
N ASN A 82 -1.20 -15.81 2.07
CA ASN A 82 -1.84 -16.53 0.98
C ASN A 82 -2.48 -15.61 -0.07
N HIS A 83 -2.45 -14.28 0.10
CA HIS A 83 -2.92 -13.37 -0.94
C HIS A 83 -2.07 -13.51 -2.22
N PRO A 84 -2.63 -13.96 -3.35
CA PRO A 84 -1.87 -14.05 -4.59
C PRO A 84 -1.50 -12.65 -5.09
N VAL A 85 -0.24 -12.49 -5.47
CA VAL A 85 0.31 -11.27 -6.05
C VAL A 85 0.87 -11.62 -7.41
N LYS A 86 0.29 -11.02 -8.44
CA LYS A 86 0.59 -11.32 -9.83
C LYS A 86 1.14 -10.10 -10.55
N PHE A 87 2.25 -10.27 -11.26
CA PHE A 87 2.83 -9.24 -12.12
C PHE A 87 2.59 -9.58 -13.59
N THR A 88 2.05 -8.62 -14.35
CA THR A 88 1.68 -8.77 -15.76
C THR A 88 2.05 -7.52 -16.56
N ASP A 89 2.20 -7.67 -17.87
CA ASP A 89 2.26 -6.55 -18.82
C ASP A 89 0.84 -6.12 -19.26
N SER A 90 0.73 -4.96 -19.91
CA SER A 90 -0.57 -4.44 -20.34
C SER A 90 -1.25 -5.31 -21.38
N ALA A 91 -0.53 -5.85 -22.36
CA ALA A 91 -1.11 -6.63 -23.46
C ALA A 91 -1.69 -7.96 -22.94
N THR A 92 -0.93 -8.65 -22.09
CA THR A 92 -1.34 -9.90 -21.46
C THR A 92 -2.52 -9.67 -20.51
N TYR A 93 -2.51 -8.57 -19.75
CA TYR A 93 -3.64 -8.19 -18.90
C TYR A 93 -4.93 -7.99 -19.72
N GLU A 94 -4.87 -7.23 -20.81
CA GLU A 94 -6.03 -6.95 -21.66
C GLU A 94 -6.58 -8.22 -22.33
N GLN A 95 -5.69 -9.12 -22.75
CA GLN A 95 -6.06 -10.42 -23.30
C GLN A 95 -6.80 -11.29 -22.26
N GLN A 96 -6.31 -11.32 -21.02
CA GLN A 96 -6.91 -12.11 -19.94
C GLN A 96 -8.25 -11.53 -19.48
N MET A 97 -8.39 -10.21 -19.45
CA MET A 97 -9.59 -9.52 -18.99
C MET A 97 -10.65 -9.30 -20.09
N GLY A 98 -10.30 -9.55 -21.36
CA GLY A 98 -11.18 -9.34 -22.50
C GLY A 98 -11.61 -7.88 -22.71
N SER A 99 -10.89 -6.93 -22.10
CA SER A 99 -11.16 -5.49 -22.17
C SER A 99 -9.86 -4.70 -22.13
N PRO A 100 -9.74 -3.62 -22.92
CA PRO A 100 -8.55 -2.79 -22.93
C PRO A 100 -8.42 -2.00 -21.63
N LEU A 101 -7.18 -1.70 -21.22
CA LEU A 101 -6.93 -0.76 -20.13
C LEU A 101 -7.42 0.63 -20.57
N PRO A 102 -8.13 1.37 -19.70
CA PRO A 102 -8.52 2.73 -20.00
C PRO A 102 -7.29 3.59 -20.37
N ALA A 103 -7.38 4.30 -21.51
CA ALA A 103 -6.23 5.00 -22.12
C ALA A 103 -5.56 6.06 -21.23
N ASN A 104 -6.25 6.53 -20.19
CA ASN A 104 -5.77 7.58 -19.29
C ASN A 104 -5.19 7.05 -17.97
N ILE A 105 -5.01 5.74 -17.81
CA ILE A 105 -4.45 5.19 -16.57
C ILE A 105 -2.92 5.20 -16.63
N PRO A 106 -2.24 5.86 -15.67
CA PRO A 106 -0.79 5.79 -15.58
C PRO A 106 -0.35 4.41 -15.09
N LEU A 107 0.71 3.88 -15.69
CA LEU A 107 1.38 2.66 -15.26
C LEU A 107 2.56 2.98 -14.34
N PRO A 108 2.88 2.14 -13.33
CA PRO A 108 2.25 0.86 -13.01
C PRO A 108 0.86 1.01 -12.38
N ALA A 109 -0.09 0.22 -12.87
CA ALA A 109 -1.44 0.16 -12.34
C ALA A 109 -1.63 -1.10 -11.50
N SER A 110 -2.69 -1.12 -10.68
CA SER A 110 -3.02 -2.29 -9.88
C SER A 110 -4.51 -2.54 -9.85
N ARG A 111 -4.88 -3.80 -9.78
CA ARG A 111 -6.24 -4.26 -9.54
C ARG A 111 -6.27 -5.17 -8.32
N LEU A 112 -7.33 -5.04 -7.54
CA LEU A 112 -7.64 -5.92 -6.43
C LEU A 112 -8.95 -6.64 -6.72
N ASP A 113 -8.95 -7.96 -6.62
CA ASP A 113 -10.15 -8.78 -6.76
C ASP A 113 -10.31 -9.66 -5.51
N TYR A 114 -11.51 -9.75 -4.96
CA TYR A 114 -11.80 -10.65 -3.84
C TYR A 114 -12.17 -12.04 -4.35
N LEU A 115 -11.51 -13.07 -3.84
CA LEU A 115 -11.79 -14.46 -4.17
C LEU A 115 -12.70 -15.06 -3.08
N PRO A 116 -14.01 -15.20 -3.32
CA PRO A 116 -14.98 -15.56 -2.27
C PRO A 116 -14.80 -16.98 -1.74
N VAL A 117 -14.31 -17.90 -2.58
CA VAL A 117 -14.12 -19.32 -2.22
C VAL A 117 -13.01 -19.47 -1.18
N SER A 118 -11.88 -18.80 -1.40
CA SER A 118 -10.69 -18.85 -0.54
C SER A 118 -10.66 -17.74 0.51
N LYS A 119 -11.59 -16.78 0.46
CA LYS A 119 -11.68 -15.59 1.33
C LYS A 119 -10.38 -14.76 1.36
N VAL A 120 -9.67 -14.75 0.24
CA VAL A 120 -8.43 -13.98 0.06
C VAL A 120 -8.61 -12.96 -1.05
N TYR A 121 -7.82 -11.88 -0.99
CA TYR A 121 -7.72 -10.94 -2.09
C TYR A 121 -6.58 -11.32 -3.04
N SER A 122 -6.82 -11.11 -4.33
CA SER A 122 -5.84 -11.21 -5.41
C SER A 122 -5.39 -9.82 -5.82
N VAL A 123 -4.09 -9.60 -5.83
CA VAL A 123 -3.45 -8.35 -6.25
C VAL A 123 -2.81 -8.58 -7.62
N THR A 124 -3.30 -7.88 -8.64
CA THR A 124 -2.67 -7.87 -9.96
C THR A 124 -1.98 -6.52 -10.17
N ILE A 125 -0.69 -6.52 -10.49
CA ILE A 125 0.10 -5.34 -10.82
C ILE A 125 0.40 -5.36 -12.32
N VAL A 126 -0.07 -4.33 -13.02
CA VAL A 126 0.19 -4.12 -14.45
C VAL A 126 1.40 -3.20 -14.60
N LEU A 127 2.44 -3.72 -15.23
CA LEU A 127 3.73 -3.06 -15.39
C LEU A 127 3.77 -2.21 -16.67
N PRO A 128 4.47 -1.05 -16.64
CA PRO A 128 4.84 -0.35 -17.87
C PRO A 128 5.94 -1.11 -18.61
N GLN A 129 6.10 -0.80 -19.91
CA GLN A 129 7.14 -1.39 -20.75
C GLN A 129 8.57 -1.11 -20.26
N ASN A 130 8.79 0.00 -19.55
CA ASN A 130 10.11 0.39 -19.07
C ASN A 130 10.09 0.73 -17.57
N LEU A 131 10.83 -0.05 -16.79
CA LEU A 131 10.98 0.10 -15.34
C LEU A 131 12.24 0.88 -14.92
N LYS A 132 13.07 1.34 -15.87
CA LYS A 132 14.31 2.08 -15.56
C LYS A 132 14.07 3.45 -14.91
N PRO A 133 13.07 4.26 -15.32
CA PRO A 133 12.87 5.59 -14.75
C PRO A 133 12.62 5.53 -13.24
N ALA A 134 13.24 6.44 -12.48
CA ALA A 134 13.11 6.47 -11.02
C ALA A 134 11.65 6.67 -10.58
N GLU A 135 10.92 7.55 -11.26
CA GLU A 135 9.50 7.80 -11.01
C GLU A 135 8.64 6.53 -11.12
N VAL A 136 8.86 5.74 -12.18
CA VAL A 136 8.16 4.46 -12.38
C VAL A 136 8.44 3.49 -11.23
N ARG A 137 9.70 3.40 -10.79
CA ARG A 137 10.09 2.52 -9.67
C ARG A 137 9.50 2.99 -8.33
N ILE A 138 9.45 4.30 -8.10
CA ILE A 138 8.80 4.89 -6.93
C ILE A 138 7.30 4.57 -6.93
N ASN A 139 6.63 4.78 -8.07
CA ASN A 139 5.20 4.49 -8.21
C ASN A 139 4.91 3.01 -8.04
N LEU A 140 5.72 2.12 -8.62
CA LEU A 140 5.60 0.67 -8.42
C LEU A 140 5.72 0.30 -6.94
N THR A 141 6.70 0.90 -6.26
CA THR A 141 6.96 0.65 -4.84
C THR A 141 5.77 1.07 -3.99
N ARG A 142 5.25 2.28 -4.22
CA ARG A 142 4.07 2.83 -3.53
C ARG A 142 2.83 1.98 -3.77
N THR A 143 2.56 1.63 -5.03
CA THR A 143 1.42 0.79 -5.41
C THR A 143 1.50 -0.56 -4.72
N LEU A 144 2.62 -1.25 -4.80
CA LEU A 144 2.80 -2.56 -4.16
C LEU A 144 2.63 -2.48 -2.64
N PHE A 145 3.28 -1.51 -1.99
CA PHE A 145 3.18 -1.36 -0.54
C PHE A 145 1.75 -1.05 -0.10
N SER A 146 1.06 -0.17 -0.81
CA SER A 146 -0.36 0.15 -0.55
C SER A 146 -1.27 -1.06 -0.71
N LYS A 147 -1.02 -1.94 -1.68
CA LYS A 147 -1.85 -3.14 -1.90
C LYS A 147 -1.57 -4.28 -0.94
N LEU A 148 -0.34 -4.39 -0.45
CA LEU A 148 0.03 -5.42 0.53
C LEU A 148 -0.27 -5.01 1.98
N PHE A 149 -0.14 -3.72 2.30
CA PHE A 149 -0.13 -3.23 3.68
C PHE A 149 -1.09 -2.06 3.97
N GLY A 150 -1.84 -1.56 2.97
CA GLY A 150 -2.81 -0.48 3.20
C GLY A 150 -4.04 -0.95 3.99
N GLU A 151 -4.36 -0.27 5.10
CA GLU A 151 -5.49 -0.60 6.00
C GLU A 151 -6.84 -0.67 5.29
N ILE A 152 -7.08 0.18 4.29
CA ILE A 152 -8.35 0.26 3.53
C ILE A 152 -8.62 -0.99 2.68
N HIS A 153 -7.60 -1.77 2.31
CA HIS A 153 -7.79 -2.97 1.46
C HIS A 153 -8.03 -4.27 2.22
N PHE A 154 -7.79 -4.29 3.53
CA PHE A 154 -8.08 -5.47 4.34
C PHE A 154 -9.10 -5.19 5.45
N GLN A 155 -9.19 -3.99 6.01
CA GLN A 155 -10.04 -3.75 7.18
C GLN A 155 -11.45 -3.27 6.87
N GLU A 156 -11.78 -2.87 5.64
CA GLU A 156 -13.17 -2.57 5.34
C GLU A 156 -13.94 -3.88 5.10
N ASN A 157 -14.57 -4.35 6.18
CA ASN A 157 -15.96 -4.79 6.05
C ASN A 157 -16.74 -3.59 5.46
N ILE A 158 -16.66 -3.35 4.15
CA ILE A 158 -17.60 -2.47 3.47
C ILE A 158 -18.92 -3.21 3.56
N LEU A 159 -19.71 -2.86 4.58
CA LEU A 159 -21.06 -3.34 4.69
C LEU A 159 -21.80 -2.86 3.43
N PRO A 160 -22.67 -3.68 2.84
CA PRO A 160 -23.33 -3.31 1.59
C PRO A 160 -24.15 -2.03 1.79
N GLN A 161 -24.42 -1.30 0.70
CA GLN A 161 -25.06 0.02 0.75
C GLN A 161 -26.36 0.02 1.59
N GLU A 162 -27.08 -1.11 1.62
CA GLU A 162 -28.29 -1.30 2.43
C GLU A 162 -28.06 -1.14 3.95
N PHE A 163 -26.85 -1.41 4.45
CA PHE A 163 -26.51 -1.22 5.86
C PHE A 163 -26.50 0.26 6.24
N PHE A 164 -26.01 1.12 5.36
CA PHE A 164 -25.92 2.57 5.57
C PHE A 164 -27.25 3.30 5.33
N GLN A 165 -28.14 2.72 4.54
CA GLN A 165 -29.48 3.26 4.31
C GLN A 165 -30.40 3.04 5.53
N ASN A 166 -30.14 2.00 6.33
CA ASN A 166 -31.02 1.57 7.43
C ASN A 166 -30.60 2.05 8.83
N LYS A 167 -29.55 2.88 8.95
CA LYS A 167 -29.16 3.47 10.24
C LYS A 167 -28.86 4.96 10.10
N PRO A 168 -29.65 5.86 10.72
CA PRO A 168 -29.22 7.23 10.91
C PRO A 168 -27.96 7.22 11.79
N TRP A 169 -26.87 7.80 11.29
CA TRP A 169 -25.59 7.90 11.98
C TRP A 169 -25.73 8.83 13.21
N PRO A 170 -25.48 8.39 14.46
CA PRO A 170 -25.69 9.21 15.65
C PRO A 170 -24.46 10.07 15.93
N TYR A 171 -24.13 10.99 15.02
CA TYR A 171 -23.02 11.92 15.25
C TYR A 171 -23.39 13.08 16.20
N LYS A 172 -24.68 13.30 16.46
CA LYS A 172 -25.15 14.46 17.23
C LYS A 172 -25.09 14.30 18.76
N ASP A 173 -24.92 13.09 19.28
CA ASP A 173 -25.09 12.85 20.72
C ASP A 173 -23.81 13.00 21.56
N PHE A 174 -22.64 13.22 20.93
CA PHE A 174 -21.36 13.31 21.63
C PHE A 174 -20.85 14.74 21.89
N ILE A 175 -21.57 15.79 21.46
CA ILE A 175 -21.09 17.18 21.59
C ILE A 175 -21.73 17.94 22.78
N THR A 176 -22.76 17.41 23.46
CA THR A 176 -23.49 18.18 24.49
C THR A 176 -23.22 17.83 25.95
N ASN A 177 -22.22 17.02 26.31
CA ASN A 177 -21.93 16.71 27.72
C ASN A 177 -20.47 16.94 28.10
N THR A 178 -20.03 18.20 28.07
CA THR A 178 -18.90 18.69 28.87
C THR A 178 -19.13 20.17 29.22
N SER A 179 -20.11 20.42 30.07
CA SER A 179 -20.29 21.70 30.79
C SER A 179 -21.22 21.49 31.99
N ALA A 180 -20.66 21.02 33.12
CA ALA A 180 -21.17 21.25 34.47
C ALA A 180 -20.03 21.04 35.47
#